data_AF-A0A378BQG8-F1
#
_entry.id   AF-A0A378BQG8-F1
#
_cell.length_a   1.000
_cell.length_b   1.000
_cell.length_c   1.000
_cell.angle_alpha   90.00
_cell.angle_beta   90.00
_cell.angle_gamma   90.00
#
_symmetry.space_group_name_H-M   'P 1'
#
loop_
_entity.id
_entity.type
_entity.pdbx_description
1 polymer ?
#
loop_
_entity_poly.entity_id
_entity_poly.type
_entity_poly.pdbx_seq_one_letter_code
_entity_poly.pdbx_strand_id
1 'polypeptide(L)'
;MHKANGLRILQQRWGIEDHEVVAFGDSGNDIEMLQHAGFGFAMANAREDVKAVARYQAPHNNEEGVLQIIDKVLDREAPFA
;
A
#
# COMPACT_ATOMS: atom_id res chain seq x y z
N MET A 1 -13.22 8.93 -10.95
CA MET A 1 -13.22 8.69 -9.48
C MET A 1 -12.18 7.61 -9.23
N HIS A 2 -11.07 7.96 -8.59
CA HIS A 2 -9.94 7.06 -8.34
C HIS A 2 -9.78 6.82 -6.85
N LYS A 3 -9.25 5.65 -6.45
CA LYS A 3 -9.04 5.28 -5.04
C LYS A 3 -8.20 6.32 -4.30
N ALA A 4 -7.15 6.83 -4.95
CA ALA A 4 -6.27 7.86 -4.40
C ALA A 4 -7.00 9.14 -3.98
N ASN A 5 -8.01 9.59 -4.73
CA ASN A 5 -8.77 10.79 -4.34
C ASN A 5 -9.58 10.56 -3.04
N GLY A 6 -10.15 9.36 -2.87
CA GLY A 6 -10.85 8.99 -1.63
C GLY A 6 -9.89 8.96 -0.44
N LEU A 7 -8.72 8.35 -0.62
CA LEU A 7 -7.65 8.32 0.37
C LEU A 7 -7.20 9.73 0.77
N ARG A 8 -6.95 10.62 -0.20
CA ARG A 8 -6.53 12.01 0.04
C ARG A 8 -7.57 12.80 0.84
N ILE A 9 -8.87 12.59 0.58
CA ILE A 9 -9.94 13.24 1.35
C ILE A 9 -9.90 12.79 2.83
N LEU A 10 -9.67 11.50 3.09
CA LEU A 10 -9.55 10.98 4.44
C LEU A 10 -8.28 11.48 5.14
N GLN A 11 -7.14 11.45 4.46
CA GLN A 11 -5.88 12.02 4.95
C GLN A 11 -6.03 13.48 5.36
N GLN A 12 -6.61 14.32 4.50
CA GLN A 12 -6.87 15.72 4.81
C GLN A 12 -7.79 15.92 6.00
N ARG A 13 -8.80 15.04 6.16
CA ARG A 13 -9.73 15.10 7.29
C ARG A 13 -9.07 14.72 8.62
N TRP A 14 -8.09 13.82 8.59
CA TRP A 14 -7.46 13.27 9.79
C TRP A 14 -6.07 13.85 10.08
N GLY A 15 -5.52 14.66 9.19
CA GLY A 15 -4.16 15.20 9.32
C GLY A 15 -3.10 14.11 9.20
N ILE A 16 -3.31 13.15 8.30
CA ILE A 16 -2.39 12.04 8.03
C ILE A 16 -1.59 12.34 6.76
N GLU A 17 -0.26 12.34 6.89
CA GLU A 17 0.68 12.56 5.80
C GLU A 17 0.90 11.28 4.98
N ASP A 18 1.36 11.42 3.74
CA ASP A 18 1.60 10.28 2.83
C ASP A 18 2.55 9.24 3.46
N HIS A 19 3.57 9.68 4.19
CA HIS A 19 4.55 8.80 4.85
C HIS A 19 3.99 8.01 6.04
N GLU A 20 2.77 8.30 6.49
CA GLU A 20 2.07 7.58 7.56
C GLU A 20 1.09 6.53 6.99
N VAL A 21 0.99 6.41 5.66
CA VAL A 21 0.03 5.53 4.99
C VAL A 21 0.69 4.26 4.47
N VAL A 22 0.09 3.12 4.82
CA VAL A 22 0.33 1.82 4.19
C VAL A 22 -0.82 1.50 3.24
N ALA A 23 -0.50 1.20 1.99
CA ALA A 23 -1.48 0.87 0.96
C ALA A 23 -1.11 -0.45 0.25
N PHE A 24 -2.12 -1.24 -0.10
CA PHE A 24 -1.98 -2.54 -0.76
C PHE A 24 -2.77 -2.55 -2.06
N GLY A 25 -2.24 -3.19 -3.10
CA GLY A 25 -2.92 -3.28 -4.38
C GLY A 25 -2.36 -4.38 -5.28
N ASP A 26 -3.18 -4.80 -6.24
CA ASP A 26 -2.82 -5.83 -7.21
C ASP A 26 -3.25 -5.50 -8.65
N SER A 27 -4.10 -4.48 -8.80
CA SER A 27 -4.80 -4.15 -10.03
C SER A 27 -4.56 -2.70 -10.46
N GLY A 28 -4.79 -2.39 -11.74
CA GLY A 28 -4.47 -1.08 -12.31
C GLY A 28 -5.17 0.11 -11.64
N ASN A 29 -6.33 -0.09 -10.99
CA ASN A 29 -7.01 0.95 -10.23
C ASN A 29 -6.36 1.27 -8.87
N ASP A 30 -5.33 0.53 -8.47
CA ASP A 30 -4.54 0.77 -7.25
C ASP A 30 -3.30 1.62 -7.50
N ILE A 31 -2.83 1.73 -8.74
CA ILE A 31 -1.55 2.37 -9.11
C ILE A 31 -1.37 3.75 -8.45
N GLU A 32 -2.34 4.64 -8.62
CA GLU A 32 -2.27 6.00 -8.08
C GLU A 32 -2.17 5.97 -6.54
N MET A 33 -2.95 5.12 -5.88
CA MET A 33 -2.94 4.97 -4.42
C MET A 33 -1.58 4.45 -3.92
N LEU A 34 -0.99 3.47 -4.62
CA LEU A 34 0.31 2.89 -4.26
C LEU A 34 1.47 3.86 -4.48
N GLN A 35 1.38 4.74 -5.48
CA GLN A 35 2.37 5.79 -5.72
C GLN A 35 2.34 6.89 -4.67
N HIS A 36 1.15 7.22 -4.15
CA HIS A 36 0.97 8.26 -3.14
C HIS A 36 1.33 7.80 -1.72
N ALA A 37 1.02 6.56 -1.35
CA ALA A 37 1.35 6.05 -0.02
C ALA A 37 2.87 5.96 0.19
N GLY A 38 3.36 6.40 1.35
CA GLY A 38 4.75 6.23 1.76
C GLY A 38 5.17 4.78 1.78
N PHE A 39 4.22 3.90 2.15
CA PHE A 39 4.38 2.45 2.15
C PHE A 39 3.39 1.79 1.18
N GLY A 40 3.58 1.98 -0.12
CA GLY A 40 2.83 1.29 -1.18
C GLY A 40 3.37 -0.11 -1.47
N PHE A 41 2.54 -1.14 -1.26
CA PHE A 41 2.83 -2.55 -1.50
C PHE A 41 2.02 -3.11 -2.68
N ALA A 42 2.72 -3.62 -3.69
CA ALA A 42 2.10 -4.48 -4.69
C ALA A 42 2.07 -5.93 -4.18
N MET A 43 0.93 -6.60 -4.30
CA MET A 43 0.82 -8.04 -3.97
C MET A 43 1.66 -8.88 -4.93
N ALA A 44 2.16 -10.05 -4.51
CA ALA A 44 2.95 -10.91 -5.41
C ALA A 44 2.16 -11.35 -6.66
N ASN A 45 0.84 -11.49 -6.55
CA ASN A 45 -0.08 -11.78 -7.65
C ASN A 45 -0.49 -10.54 -8.48
N ALA A 46 0.06 -9.36 -8.18
CA ALA A 46 -0.23 -8.15 -8.92
C ALA A 46 0.25 -8.22 -10.37
N ARG A 47 -0.39 -7.44 -11.23
CA ARG A 47 0.08 -7.20 -12.60
C ARG A 47 1.41 -6.45 -12.59
N GLU A 48 2.20 -6.61 -13.66
CA GLU A 48 3.55 -6.01 -13.69
C GLU A 48 3.56 -4.49 -13.75
N ASP A 49 2.52 -3.88 -14.33
CA ASP A 49 2.33 -2.43 -14.29
C ASP A 49 2.11 -1.91 -12.85
N VAL A 50 1.49 -2.71 -11.98
CA VAL A 50 1.29 -2.39 -10.57
C VAL A 50 2.57 -2.61 -9.76
N LYS A 51 3.28 -3.73 -9.99
CA LYS A 51 4.57 -3.99 -9.32
C LYS A 51 5.62 -2.94 -9.67
N ALA A 52 5.61 -2.44 -10.90
CA ALA A 52 6.57 -1.44 -11.37
C ALA A 52 6.43 -0.07 -10.67
N VAL A 53 5.26 0.25 -10.10
CA VAL A 53 5.01 1.54 -9.44
C VAL A 53 5.06 1.47 -7.91
N ALA A 54 4.92 0.27 -7.33
CA ALA A 54 4.96 0.09 -5.89
C ALA A 54 6.39 0.13 -5.36
N ARG A 55 6.57 0.76 -4.19
CA ARG A 55 7.88 0.84 -3.52
C ARG A 55 8.29 -0.51 -2.91
N TYR A 56 7.30 -1.28 -2.48
CA TYR A 56 7.49 -2.56 -1.80
C TYR A 56 6.64 -3.65 -2.45
N GLN A 57 7.01 -4.90 -2.18
CA GLN A 57 6.25 -6.07 -2.58
C GLN A 57 5.74 -6.80 -1.34
N ALA A 58 4.45 -7.13 -1.31
CA ALA A 58 3.83 -7.99 -0.32
C ALA A 58 3.77 -9.44 -0.84
N PRO A 59 3.63 -10.44 0.05
CA PRO A 59 3.39 -11.83 -0.34
C PRO A 59 2.10 -12.02 -1.15
N HIS A 60 1.86 -13.24 -1.60
CA HIS A 60 0.67 -13.56 -2.40
C HIS A 60 -0.61 -13.43 -1.55
N ASN A 61 -1.75 -13.08 -2.17
CA ASN A 61 -3.02 -12.97 -1.44
C ASN A 61 -3.47 -14.29 -0.77
N ASN A 62 -3.27 -15.43 -1.44
CA ASN A 62 -3.45 -16.79 -0.90
C ASN A 62 -2.47 -17.20 0.22
N GLU A 63 -1.49 -16.35 0.56
CA GLU A 63 -0.53 -16.56 1.66
C GLU A 63 -0.73 -15.54 2.79
N GLU A 64 -1.90 -14.88 2.84
CA GLU A 64 -2.20 -13.84 3.82
C GLU A 64 -1.22 -12.65 3.74
N GLY A 65 -0.73 -12.31 2.54
CA GLY A 65 0.34 -11.33 2.37
C GLY A 65 0.06 -9.95 2.97
N VAL A 66 -1.20 -9.51 2.99
CA VAL A 66 -1.59 -8.27 3.68
C VAL A 66 -1.39 -8.39 5.20
N LEU A 67 -1.80 -9.51 5.80
CA LEU A 67 -1.70 -9.73 7.24
C LEU A 67 -0.25 -9.76 7.69
N GLN A 68 0.63 -10.42 6.92
CA GLN A 68 2.07 -10.44 7.22
C GLN A 68 2.69 -9.03 7.25
N ILE A 69 2.24 -8.11 6.39
CA ILE A 69 2.73 -6.73 6.42
C ILE A 69 2.12 -5.95 7.60
N ILE A 70 0.86 -6.21 7.95
CA ILE A 70 0.25 -5.62 9.15
C ILE A 70 1.02 -6.06 10.40
N ASP A 71 1.38 -7.34 10.53
CA ASP A 71 2.19 -7.84 11.65
C ASP A 71 3.52 -7.09 11.74
N LYS A 72 4.21 -6.89 10.62
CA LYS A 72 5.44 -6.09 10.57
C LYS A 72 5.25 -4.64 11.04
N VAL A 73 4.12 -4.01 10.72
CA VAL A 73 3.79 -2.66 11.21
C VAL A 73 3.63 -2.68 12.73
N LEU A 74 2.92 -3.68 13.27
CA LEU A 74 2.67 -3.82 14.71
C LEU A 74 3.97 -4.10 15.48
N ASP A 75 4.83 -4.94 14.92
CA ASP A 75 6.12 -5.33 15.50
C ASP A 75 7.23 -4.29 15.27
N ARG A 76 6.94 -3.22 14.50
CA ARG A 76 7.90 -2.18 14.08
C ARG A 76 9.12 -2.77 13.37
N GLU A 77 8.88 -3.81 12.59
CA GLU A 77 9.89 -4.37 11.71
C GLU A 77 10.12 -3.47 10.50
N ALA A 78 11.33 -3.49 9.94
CA ALA A 78 11.63 -2.75 8.72
C ALA A 78 10.60 -3.10 7.61
N PRO A 79 10.08 -2.10 6.87
CA PRO A 79 10.54 -0.71 6.80
C PRO A 79 9.86 0.27 7.78
N PHE A 80 9.14 -0.21 8.81
CA PHE A 80 8.31 0.60 9.71
C PHE A 80 9.01 1.02 11.02
N ALA A 81 10.33 0.91 11.06
CA ALA A 81 11.17 1.22 12.22
C ALA A 81 11.60 2.69 12.29
#